data_AF-A0A924HUT2-F1
#
_entry.id   AF-A0A924HUT2-F1
#
_cell.length_a   1.000
_cell.length_b   1.000
_cell.length_c   1.000
_cell.angle_alpha   90.00
_cell.angle_beta   90.00
_cell.angle_gamma   90.00
#
_symmetry.space_group_name_H-M   'P 1'
#
loop_
_entity.id
_entity.type
_entity.pdbx_description
1 polymer ?
#
loop_
_entity_poly.entity_id
_entity_poly.type
_entity_poly.pdbx_seq_one_letter_code
_entity_poly.pdbx_strand_id
1 'polypeptide(L)'
;MEIDKTTFTDLAISDAAEEFSLFNKLNLCRTVGGRDKLYENFCNPLNSIQAITGIQQTLQTILQNLHHWPAQISNGSVLMIEKFYNATIDDIPAKPTAVNAYSYKYFHRPDFSLVEYSVGHAFDFIKGMQELIKLFLKDNSSDPLRKSLAFAQQLISKKQFAVIEYTNKASGLTIVQQLELGRYLRYHFKRDMLQLLDIYFQLDAWYGMALAVKEYDLQFPQFVPGDAPLLHANGLYHLLLPQPVGYDIVLDQTCNFLFLTGANMAGKSTFIKAVGASVFLAHIGMGVPAQQMQLSLFDGILSNINVADNLVKGESYFYNEVQRIKSTV
;
A
#
# COMPACT_ATOMS: atom_id res chain seq x y z
N MET A 1 12.37 10.78 3.54
CA MET A 1 13.77 10.55 3.13
C MET A 1 13.89 10.80 1.64
N GLU A 2 14.92 11.52 1.23
CA GLU A 2 15.20 11.84 -0.17
C GLU A 2 15.87 10.65 -0.87
N ILE A 3 15.43 10.35 -2.09
CA ILE A 3 16.03 9.31 -2.93
C ILE A 3 15.95 9.75 -4.39
N ASP A 4 17.08 9.76 -5.09
CA ASP A 4 17.11 10.08 -6.51
C ASP A 4 16.68 8.87 -7.35
N LYS A 5 16.27 9.12 -8.60
CA LYS A 5 15.81 8.05 -9.52
C LYS A 5 16.90 6.99 -9.75
N THR A 6 18.15 7.43 -9.82
CA THR A 6 19.27 6.53 -10.07
C THR A 6 19.50 5.58 -8.89
N THR A 7 19.40 6.06 -7.65
CA THR A 7 19.46 5.23 -6.44
C THR A 7 18.28 4.27 -6.38
N PHE A 8 17.09 4.74 -6.77
CA PHE A 8 15.90 3.91 -6.87
C PHE A 8 16.08 2.72 -7.83
N THR A 9 16.73 2.93 -8.97
CA THR A 9 17.11 1.89 -9.93
C THR A 9 18.29 1.04 -9.44
N ASP A 10 19.36 1.65 -8.93
CA ASP A 10 20.55 0.97 -8.43
C ASP A 10 20.22 -0.07 -7.35
N LEU A 11 19.29 0.28 -6.45
CA LEU A 11 18.79 -0.57 -5.37
C LEU A 11 17.66 -1.52 -5.79
N ALA A 12 17.28 -1.53 -7.07
CA ALA A 12 16.19 -2.35 -7.62
C ALA A 12 14.85 -2.17 -6.87
N ILE A 13 14.55 -0.94 -6.42
CA ILE A 13 13.33 -0.65 -5.64
C ILE A 13 12.09 -0.80 -6.51
N SER A 14 12.08 -0.11 -7.64
CA SER A 14 11.11 -0.35 -8.72
C SER A 14 11.73 0.10 -10.03
N ASP A 15 11.67 -0.77 -11.03
CA ASP A 15 11.95 -0.42 -12.42
C ASP A 15 10.75 -0.83 -13.28
N ALA A 16 10.34 0.04 -14.20
CA ALA A 16 9.26 -0.23 -15.14
C ALA A 16 9.65 -1.30 -16.17
N ALA A 17 10.95 -1.56 -16.35
CA ALA A 17 11.48 -2.49 -17.34
C ALA A 17 11.79 -3.90 -16.78
N GLU A 18 11.87 -4.07 -15.46
CA GLU A 18 12.34 -5.33 -14.86
C GLU A 18 11.22 -6.10 -14.14
N GLU A 19 10.99 -7.36 -14.55
CA GLU A 19 10.13 -8.30 -13.82
C GLU A 19 10.64 -8.53 -12.38
N PHE A 20 11.94 -8.33 -12.12
CA PHE A 20 12.62 -8.60 -10.86
C PHE A 20 12.93 -7.34 -10.05
N SER A 21 11.91 -6.67 -9.50
CA SER A 21 12.07 -5.54 -8.57
C SER A 21 11.57 -5.86 -7.15
N LEU A 22 12.06 -5.11 -6.16
CA LEU A 22 11.56 -5.21 -4.78
C LEU A 22 10.07 -4.91 -4.70
N PHE A 23 9.60 -3.89 -5.42
CA PHE A 23 8.18 -3.56 -5.50
C PHE A 23 7.34 -4.76 -6.00
N ASN A 24 7.72 -5.39 -7.12
CA ASN A 24 6.98 -6.53 -7.64
C ASN A 24 7.00 -7.71 -6.65
N LYS A 25 8.12 -7.96 -5.98
CA LYS A 25 8.24 -9.03 -4.99
C LYS A 25 7.40 -8.78 -3.73
N LEU A 26 7.32 -7.53 -3.27
CA LEU A 26 6.63 -7.14 -2.04
C LEU A 26 5.15 -6.81 -2.25
N ASN A 27 4.70 -6.64 -3.50
CA ASN A 27 3.32 -6.34 -3.83
C ASN A 27 2.42 -7.59 -3.68
N LEU A 28 1.83 -7.74 -2.50
CA LEU A 28 0.83 -8.76 -2.19
C LEU A 28 -0.57 -8.16 -1.97
N CYS A 29 -0.85 -7.00 -2.58
CA CYS A 29 -2.15 -6.33 -2.48
C CYS A 29 -3.25 -7.14 -3.19
N ARG A 30 -4.48 -7.04 -2.69
CA ARG A 30 -5.63 -7.78 -3.25
C ARG A 30 -6.30 -7.03 -4.40
N THR A 31 -6.07 -5.72 -4.52
CA THR A 31 -6.71 -4.84 -5.50
C THR A 31 -5.69 -4.03 -6.29
N VAL A 32 -6.10 -3.58 -7.47
CA VAL A 32 -5.27 -2.69 -8.32
C VAL A 32 -5.02 -1.36 -7.60
N GLY A 33 -6.04 -0.75 -7.00
CA GLY A 33 -5.87 0.50 -6.25
C GLY A 33 -4.94 0.33 -5.04
N GLY A 34 -4.97 -0.83 -4.37
CA GLY A 34 -4.02 -1.14 -3.29
C GLY A 34 -2.57 -1.25 -3.78
N ARG A 35 -2.34 -1.83 -4.97
CA ARG A 35 -1.02 -1.80 -5.63
C ARG A 35 -0.58 -0.37 -5.92
N ASP A 36 -1.48 0.48 -6.39
CA ASP A 36 -1.16 1.88 -6.72
C ASP A 36 -0.80 2.68 -5.46
N LYS A 37 -1.52 2.47 -4.35
CA LYS A 37 -1.15 3.05 -3.05
C LYS A 37 0.14 2.51 -2.47
N LEU A 38 0.42 1.22 -2.65
CA LEU A 38 1.72 0.67 -2.28
C LEU A 38 2.84 1.35 -3.06
N TYR A 39 2.65 1.58 -4.36
CA TYR A 39 3.62 2.28 -5.19
C TYR A 39 3.82 3.73 -4.73
N GLU A 40 2.73 4.44 -4.39
CA GLU A 40 2.80 5.77 -3.80
C GLU A 40 3.60 5.78 -2.48
N ASN A 41 3.40 4.79 -1.61
CA ASN A 41 4.19 4.64 -0.38
C ASN A 41 5.69 4.46 -0.69
N PHE A 42 6.05 3.70 -1.73
CA PHE A 42 7.43 3.50 -2.16
C PHE A 42 8.06 4.79 -2.71
N CYS A 43 7.28 5.61 -3.44
CA CYS A 43 7.75 6.89 -3.97
C CYS A 43 7.84 7.98 -2.90
N ASN A 44 7.21 7.81 -1.72
CA ASN A 44 7.19 8.80 -0.66
C ASN A 44 7.68 8.23 0.70
N PRO A 45 8.97 7.88 0.84
CA PRO A 45 9.49 7.38 2.11
C PRO A 45 9.37 8.39 3.24
N LEU A 46 9.03 7.89 4.42
CA LEU A 46 8.76 8.72 5.59
C LEU A 46 10.04 9.40 6.09
N ASN A 47 9.88 10.50 6.81
CA ASN A 47 10.97 11.35 7.29
C ASN A 47 10.90 11.61 8.81
N SER A 48 10.12 10.82 9.55
CA SER A 48 10.05 10.93 11.01
C SER A 48 9.87 9.57 11.64
N ILE A 49 10.52 9.36 12.78
CA ILE A 49 10.41 8.13 13.57
C ILE A 49 8.95 7.87 13.97
N GLN A 50 8.19 8.92 14.30
CA GLN A 50 6.78 8.79 14.66
C GLN A 50 5.93 8.25 13.49
N ALA A 51 6.12 8.77 12.27
CA ALA A 51 5.37 8.26 11.12
C ALA A 51 5.75 6.81 10.79
N ILE A 52 7.05 6.50 10.83
CA ILE A 52 7.58 5.16 10.55
C ILE A 52 7.03 4.15 11.55
N THR A 53 7.17 4.42 12.85
CA THR A 53 6.66 3.55 13.92
C THR A 53 5.14 3.43 13.87
N GLY A 54 4.42 4.49 13.49
CA GLY A 54 2.97 4.44 13.25
C GLY A 54 2.58 3.45 12.15
N ILE A 55 3.33 3.40 11.05
CA ILE A 55 3.13 2.38 10.00
C ILE A 55 3.54 0.99 10.51
N GLN A 56 4.68 0.82 11.18
CA GLN A 56 5.09 -0.47 11.75
C GLN A 56 4.01 -1.06 12.69
N GLN A 57 3.45 -0.25 13.59
CA GLN A 57 2.35 -0.64 14.48
C GLN A 57 1.08 -1.01 13.71
N THR A 58 0.80 -0.28 12.62
CA THR A 58 -0.31 -0.60 11.70
C THR A 58 -0.12 -2.00 11.12
N LEU A 59 1.06 -2.28 10.55
CA LEU A 59 1.37 -3.57 9.95
C LEU A 59 1.34 -4.71 10.98
N GLN A 60 1.88 -4.49 12.18
CA GLN A 60 1.82 -5.46 13.28
C GLN A 60 0.39 -5.77 13.71
N THR A 61 -0.47 -4.75 13.78
CA THR A 61 -1.89 -4.92 14.12
C THR A 61 -2.62 -5.74 13.05
N ILE A 62 -2.34 -5.47 11.77
CA ILE A 62 -2.91 -6.22 10.65
C ILE A 62 -2.38 -7.67 10.66
N LEU A 63 -1.08 -7.88 10.87
CA LEU A 63 -0.44 -9.20 10.99
C LEU A 63 -1.12 -10.10 12.02
N GLN A 64 -1.43 -9.55 13.20
CA GLN A 64 -2.12 -10.28 14.27
C GLN A 64 -3.57 -10.66 13.92
N ASN A 65 -4.17 -9.98 12.94
CA ASN A 65 -5.58 -10.14 12.57
C ASN A 65 -5.79 -10.58 11.11
N LEU A 66 -4.76 -11.11 10.44
CA LEU A 66 -4.84 -11.52 9.02
C LEU A 66 -6.02 -12.48 8.75
N HIS A 67 -6.25 -13.43 9.66
CA HIS A 67 -7.34 -14.42 9.53
C HIS A 67 -8.74 -13.82 9.69
N HIS A 68 -8.85 -12.62 10.25
CA HIS A 68 -10.10 -11.90 10.44
C HIS A 68 -10.32 -10.81 9.38
N TRP A 69 -9.45 -10.70 8.38
CA TRP A 69 -9.62 -9.74 7.30
C TRP A 69 -10.84 -10.09 6.44
N PRO A 70 -11.77 -9.14 6.14
CA PRO A 70 -12.98 -9.45 5.41
C PRO A 70 -12.71 -10.01 4.01
N ALA A 71 -13.20 -11.21 3.74
CA ALA A 71 -13.05 -11.86 2.43
C ALA A 71 -14.01 -11.27 1.37
N GLN A 72 -15.09 -10.60 1.80
CA GLN A 72 -16.15 -10.08 0.94
C GLN A 72 -15.72 -8.89 0.06
N ILE A 73 -14.68 -8.14 0.47
CA ILE A 73 -14.09 -7.13 -0.40
C ILE A 73 -13.12 -7.80 -1.36
N SER A 74 -13.46 -7.76 -2.65
CA SER A 74 -12.64 -8.29 -3.74
C SER A 74 -12.28 -7.18 -4.73
N ASN A 75 -11.25 -7.42 -5.57
CA ASN A 75 -10.95 -6.54 -6.69
C ASN A 75 -12.16 -6.36 -7.63
N GLY A 76 -12.96 -7.41 -7.83
CA GLY A 76 -14.21 -7.33 -8.58
C GLY A 76 -15.23 -6.38 -7.94
N SER A 77 -15.35 -6.39 -6.61
CA SER A 77 -16.27 -5.49 -5.90
C SER A 77 -15.91 -4.02 -6.11
N VAL A 78 -14.63 -3.67 -5.96
CA VAL A 78 -14.13 -2.30 -6.18
C VAL A 78 -14.34 -1.87 -7.64
N LEU A 79 -13.93 -2.69 -8.61
CA LEU A 79 -14.08 -2.38 -10.03
C LEU A 79 -15.55 -2.18 -10.43
N MET A 80 -16.48 -2.93 -9.83
CA MET A 80 -17.90 -2.79 -10.12
C MET A 80 -18.49 -1.50 -9.56
N ILE A 81 -18.00 -0.99 -8.43
CA ILE A 81 -18.39 0.32 -7.91
C ILE A 81 -17.93 1.44 -8.84
N GLU A 82 -16.68 1.39 -9.33
CA GLU A 82 -16.18 2.37 -10.29
C GLU A 82 -16.91 2.32 -11.63
N LYS A 83 -17.14 1.10 -12.15
CA LYS A 83 -17.95 0.89 -13.37
C LYS A 83 -19.36 1.44 -13.20
N PHE A 84 -19.98 1.24 -12.03
CA PHE A 84 -21.30 1.78 -11.74
C PHE A 84 -21.33 3.29 -11.90
N TYR A 85 -20.26 4.01 -11.52
CA TYR A 85 -20.16 5.46 -11.66
C TYR A 85 -19.91 5.98 -13.07
N ASN A 86 -19.37 5.13 -13.95
CA ASN A 86 -19.08 5.48 -15.34
C ASN A 86 -20.13 4.97 -16.33
N ALA A 87 -21.02 4.06 -15.91
CA ALA A 87 -22.09 3.54 -16.74
C ALA A 87 -23.12 4.61 -17.12
N THR A 88 -23.71 4.46 -18.30
CA THR A 88 -24.90 5.21 -18.74
C THR A 88 -26.14 4.36 -18.48
N ILE A 89 -27.01 4.81 -17.58
CA ILE A 89 -28.27 4.13 -17.21
C ILE A 89 -29.40 5.16 -17.17
N ASP A 90 -30.63 4.70 -17.40
CA ASP A 90 -31.83 5.49 -17.16
C ASP A 90 -31.97 5.85 -15.68
N ASP A 91 -32.69 6.94 -15.41
CA ASP A 91 -32.81 7.46 -14.06
C ASP A 91 -33.46 6.46 -13.09
N ILE A 92 -32.77 6.20 -11.97
CA ILE A 92 -33.29 5.34 -10.92
C ILE A 92 -34.46 6.05 -10.22
N PRO A 93 -35.64 5.44 -10.04
CA PRO A 93 -36.82 6.10 -9.48
C PRO A 93 -36.59 6.81 -8.13
N ALA A 94 -37.12 8.03 -7.97
CA ALA A 94 -36.82 8.89 -6.81
C ALA A 94 -37.40 8.44 -5.47
N LYS A 95 -38.57 7.80 -5.50
CA LYS A 95 -39.24 7.19 -4.35
C LYS A 95 -39.82 5.86 -4.84
N PRO A 96 -39.04 4.78 -4.87
CA PRO A 96 -39.52 3.50 -5.36
C PRO A 96 -40.63 2.99 -4.43
N THR A 97 -41.88 3.11 -4.86
CA THR A 97 -42.97 2.30 -4.31
C THR A 97 -42.88 0.90 -4.90
N ALA A 98 -43.53 -0.10 -4.30
CA ALA A 98 -43.54 -1.45 -4.86
C ALA A 98 -43.94 -1.45 -6.34
N VAL A 99 -45.02 -0.75 -6.70
CA VAL A 99 -45.51 -0.65 -8.09
C VAL A 99 -44.45 -0.11 -9.05
N ASN A 100 -43.83 1.03 -8.71
CA ASN A 100 -42.84 1.66 -9.58
C ASN A 100 -41.51 0.89 -9.64
N ALA A 101 -41.14 0.21 -8.56
CA ALA A 101 -39.96 -0.64 -8.51
C ALA A 101 -40.11 -1.86 -9.44
N TYR A 102 -41.28 -2.51 -9.41
CA TYR A 102 -41.59 -3.62 -10.30
C TYR A 102 -41.74 -3.18 -11.76
N SER A 103 -42.32 -2.00 -12.02
CA SER A 103 -42.39 -1.46 -13.39
C SER A 103 -40.99 -1.16 -13.93
N TYR A 104 -40.12 -0.54 -13.14
CA TYR A 104 -38.74 -0.26 -13.53
C TYR A 104 -37.99 -1.55 -13.85
N LYS A 105 -38.09 -2.57 -12.99
CA LYS A 105 -37.51 -3.90 -13.24
C LYS A 105 -37.99 -4.52 -14.55
N TYR A 106 -39.27 -4.35 -14.91
CA TYR A 106 -39.84 -4.97 -16.10
C TYR A 106 -39.49 -4.25 -17.40
N PHE A 107 -39.57 -2.91 -17.41
CA PHE A 107 -39.37 -2.09 -18.61
C PHE A 107 -37.91 -1.69 -18.84
N HIS A 108 -37.09 -1.59 -17.78
CA HIS A 108 -35.67 -1.21 -17.82
C HIS A 108 -34.78 -2.37 -17.35
N ARG A 109 -35.01 -3.58 -17.87
CA ARG A 109 -34.31 -4.80 -17.41
C ARG A 109 -32.77 -4.71 -17.42
N PRO A 110 -32.11 -4.18 -18.48
CA PRO A 110 -30.66 -4.08 -18.51
C PRO A 110 -30.14 -3.18 -17.39
N ASP A 111 -30.75 -2.01 -17.22
CA ASP A 111 -30.37 -1.02 -16.22
C ASP A 111 -30.65 -1.51 -14.81
N PHE A 112 -31.81 -2.14 -14.58
CA PHE A 112 -32.14 -2.78 -13.32
C PHE A 112 -31.09 -3.84 -12.94
N SER A 113 -30.68 -4.69 -13.90
CA SER A 113 -29.69 -5.75 -13.64
C SER A 113 -28.33 -5.16 -13.28
N LEU A 114 -27.92 -4.08 -13.95
CA LEU A 114 -26.69 -3.36 -13.63
C LEU A 114 -26.77 -2.71 -12.23
N VAL A 115 -27.89 -2.04 -11.92
CA VAL A 115 -28.11 -1.43 -10.59
C VAL A 115 -28.09 -2.51 -9.51
N GLU A 116 -28.82 -3.61 -9.67
CA GLU A 116 -28.86 -4.71 -8.70
C GLU A 116 -27.46 -5.28 -8.45
N TYR A 117 -26.71 -5.55 -9.52
CA TYR A 117 -25.36 -6.10 -9.43
C TYR A 117 -24.38 -5.12 -8.76
N SER A 118 -24.38 -3.86 -9.17
CA SER A 118 -23.52 -2.81 -8.61
C SER A 118 -23.86 -2.49 -7.15
N VAL A 119 -25.15 -2.45 -6.80
CA VAL A 119 -25.61 -2.26 -5.41
C VAL A 119 -25.19 -3.44 -4.55
N GLY A 120 -25.24 -4.67 -5.06
CA GLY A 120 -24.73 -5.83 -4.35
C GLY A 120 -23.25 -5.70 -3.98
N HIS A 121 -22.41 -5.31 -4.94
CA HIS A 121 -20.98 -5.08 -4.67
C HIS A 121 -20.72 -3.90 -3.73
N ALA A 122 -21.46 -2.80 -3.87
CA ALA A 122 -21.36 -1.67 -2.95
C ALA A 122 -21.81 -2.04 -1.53
N PHE A 123 -22.85 -2.87 -1.39
CA PHE A 123 -23.32 -3.39 -0.12
C PHE A 123 -22.22 -4.20 0.57
N ASP A 124 -21.67 -5.21 -0.13
CA ASP A 124 -20.62 -6.07 0.44
C ASP A 124 -19.35 -5.27 0.77
N PHE A 125 -19.03 -4.26 -0.04
CA PHE A 125 -17.92 -3.34 0.23
C PHE A 125 -18.14 -2.53 1.50
N ILE A 126 -19.28 -1.83 1.64
CA ILE A 126 -19.59 -1.03 2.83
C ILE A 126 -19.62 -1.93 4.07
N LYS A 127 -20.20 -3.12 3.97
CA LYS A 127 -20.24 -4.08 5.07
C LYS A 127 -18.84 -4.55 5.48
N GLY A 128 -17.97 -4.83 4.51
CA GLY A 128 -16.57 -5.13 4.79
C GLY A 128 -15.83 -3.96 5.44
N MET A 129 -16.11 -2.72 5.05
CA MET A 129 -15.57 -1.54 5.72
C MET A 129 -16.06 -1.41 7.16
N GLN A 130 -17.34 -1.70 7.44
CA GLN A 130 -17.87 -1.75 8.81
C GLN A 130 -17.15 -2.80 9.67
N GLU A 131 -16.87 -3.98 9.11
CA GLU A 131 -16.11 -5.03 9.78
C GLU A 131 -14.66 -4.61 10.06
N LEU A 132 -13.97 -3.99 9.08
CA LEU A 132 -12.62 -3.45 9.26
C LEU A 132 -12.59 -2.39 10.36
N ILE A 133 -13.54 -1.46 10.36
CA ILE A 133 -13.66 -0.45 11.43
C ILE A 133 -13.87 -1.12 12.78
N LYS A 134 -14.78 -2.08 12.89
CA LYS A 134 -15.03 -2.81 14.15
C LYS A 134 -13.80 -3.56 14.65
N LEU A 135 -13.01 -4.13 13.73
CA LEU A 135 -11.82 -4.91 14.05
C LEU A 135 -10.64 -4.03 14.48
N PHE A 136 -10.44 -2.91 13.79
CA PHE A 136 -9.20 -2.14 13.83
C PHE A 136 -9.32 -0.72 14.40
N LEU A 137 -10.51 -0.15 14.57
CA LEU A 137 -10.69 1.17 15.20
C LEU A 137 -10.89 1.00 16.71
N LYS A 138 -9.79 1.00 17.46
CA LYS A 138 -9.71 0.88 18.91
C LYS A 138 -8.93 2.07 19.49
N ASP A 139 -9.01 2.26 20.81
CA ASP A 139 -8.31 3.37 21.48
C ASP A 139 -6.78 3.29 21.34
N ASN A 140 -6.25 2.09 21.17
CA ASN A 140 -4.81 1.81 21.00
C ASN A 140 -4.35 1.68 19.54
N SER A 141 -5.22 1.98 18.57
CA SER A 141 -4.85 1.93 17.16
C SER A 141 -3.80 2.98 16.82
N SER A 142 -2.85 2.62 15.98
CA SER A 142 -1.82 3.53 15.46
C SER A 142 -2.46 4.75 14.79
N ASP A 143 -1.78 5.90 14.86
CA ASP A 143 -2.30 7.14 14.30
C ASP A 143 -2.69 7.07 12.81
N PRO A 144 -1.89 6.45 11.92
CA PRO A 144 -2.26 6.31 10.50
C PRO A 144 -3.55 5.48 10.33
N LEU A 145 -3.64 4.33 10.98
CA LEU A 145 -4.78 3.43 10.89
C LEU A 145 -6.05 4.07 11.47
N ARG A 146 -5.93 4.68 12.65
CA ARG A 146 -7.04 5.36 13.33
C ARG A 146 -7.61 6.50 12.50
N LYS A 147 -6.75 7.36 11.92
CA LYS A 147 -7.19 8.48 11.06
C LYS A 147 -7.98 7.97 9.84
N SER A 148 -7.44 6.98 9.14
CA SER A 148 -8.10 6.38 7.98
C SER A 148 -9.46 5.76 8.33
N LEU A 149 -9.52 4.96 9.39
CA LEU A 149 -10.76 4.28 9.78
C LEU A 149 -11.79 5.22 10.42
N ALA A 150 -11.37 6.23 11.17
CA ALA A 150 -12.29 7.24 11.70
C ALA A 150 -12.94 8.04 10.57
N PHE A 151 -12.17 8.39 9.53
CA PHE A 151 -12.73 9.05 8.36
C PHE A 151 -13.68 8.12 7.58
N ALA A 152 -13.30 6.84 7.38
CA ALA A 152 -14.20 5.85 6.79
C ALA A 152 -15.51 5.71 7.60
N GLN A 153 -15.43 5.69 8.93
CA GLN A 153 -16.60 5.62 9.81
C GLN A 153 -17.54 6.81 9.58
N GLN A 154 -17.02 8.04 9.43
CA GLN A 154 -17.83 9.21 9.12
C GLN A 154 -18.55 9.07 7.77
N LEU A 155 -17.88 8.53 6.75
CA LEU A 155 -18.47 8.36 5.41
C LEU A 155 -19.61 7.35 5.37
N ILE A 156 -19.56 6.30 6.21
CA ILE A 156 -20.54 5.22 6.24
C ILE A 156 -21.62 5.37 7.33
N SER A 157 -21.45 6.28 8.29
CA SER A 157 -22.43 6.55 9.38
C SER A 157 -23.61 7.38 8.89
N LYS A 158 -24.32 6.87 7.86
CA LYS A 158 -25.45 7.55 7.21
C LYS A 158 -26.71 6.73 7.38
N LYS A 159 -27.83 7.41 7.63
CA LYS A 159 -29.14 6.76 7.79
C LYS A 159 -29.52 5.88 6.60
N GLN A 160 -29.12 6.28 5.39
CA GLN A 160 -29.37 5.54 4.15
C GLN A 160 -28.61 4.22 4.05
N PHE A 161 -27.51 4.07 4.80
CA PHE A 161 -26.75 2.81 4.90
C PHE A 161 -27.20 1.93 6.06
N ALA A 162 -28.16 2.37 6.89
CA ALA A 162 -28.65 1.58 8.02
C ALA A 162 -29.19 0.20 7.57
N VAL A 163 -29.78 0.12 6.37
CA VAL A 163 -30.24 -1.15 5.79
C VAL A 163 -29.13 -2.20 5.68
N ILE A 164 -27.87 -1.78 5.53
CA ILE A 164 -26.69 -2.65 5.40
C ILE A 164 -26.34 -3.30 6.74
N GLU A 165 -26.56 -2.59 7.86
CA GLU A 165 -26.28 -3.10 9.21
C GLU A 165 -27.23 -4.23 9.61
N TYR A 166 -28.52 -4.09 9.29
CA TYR A 166 -29.54 -5.08 9.66
C TYR A 166 -29.70 -6.22 8.66
N THR A 167 -29.09 -6.11 7.46
CA THR A 167 -29.21 -7.12 6.41
C THR A 167 -27.95 -7.97 6.33
N ASN A 168 -28.09 -9.29 6.29
CA ASN A 168 -26.94 -10.19 6.25
C ASN A 168 -26.21 -10.22 4.90
N LYS A 169 -26.95 -10.29 3.79
CA LYS A 169 -26.41 -10.35 2.42
C LYS A 169 -27.21 -9.44 1.51
N ALA A 170 -26.58 -8.95 0.44
CA ALA A 170 -27.25 -8.12 -0.56
C ALA A 170 -28.52 -8.77 -1.16
N SER A 171 -28.54 -10.11 -1.30
CA SER A 171 -29.70 -10.86 -1.79
C SER A 171 -30.92 -10.82 -0.86
N GLY A 172 -30.74 -10.37 0.39
CA GLY A 172 -31.83 -10.12 1.33
C GLY A 172 -32.53 -8.78 1.14
N LEU A 173 -32.00 -7.90 0.30
CA LEU A 173 -32.62 -6.60 0.01
C LEU A 173 -33.87 -6.79 -0.85
N THR A 174 -34.96 -6.12 -0.49
CA THR A 174 -36.13 -6.00 -1.37
C THR A 174 -35.77 -5.15 -2.59
N ILE A 175 -36.50 -5.31 -3.70
CA ILE A 175 -36.31 -4.51 -4.92
C ILE A 175 -36.40 -3.00 -4.62
N VAL A 176 -37.30 -2.61 -3.71
CA VAL A 176 -37.43 -1.22 -3.26
C VAL A 176 -36.15 -0.74 -2.58
N GLN A 177 -35.62 -1.51 -1.63
CA GLN A 177 -34.36 -1.18 -0.93
C GLN A 177 -33.16 -1.17 -1.88
N GLN A 178 -33.09 -2.11 -2.83
CA GLN A 178 -32.04 -2.15 -3.85
C GLN A 178 -32.04 -0.86 -4.68
N LEU A 179 -33.20 -0.44 -5.19
CA LEU A 179 -33.32 0.79 -5.98
C LEU A 179 -33.07 2.05 -5.16
N GLU A 180 -33.55 2.10 -3.92
CA GLU A 180 -33.31 3.23 -3.01
C GLU A 180 -31.81 3.38 -2.71
N LEU A 181 -31.14 2.29 -2.33
CA LEU A 181 -29.71 2.28 -2.09
C LEU A 181 -28.92 2.63 -3.36
N GLY A 182 -29.29 2.04 -4.50
CA GLY A 182 -28.68 2.35 -5.80
C GLY A 182 -28.79 3.82 -6.19
N ARG A 183 -29.96 4.43 -5.96
CA ARG A 183 -30.15 5.86 -6.20
C ARG A 183 -29.24 6.70 -5.30
N TYR A 184 -29.19 6.43 -4.00
CA TYR A 184 -28.33 7.18 -3.09
C TYR A 184 -26.85 7.04 -3.44
N LEU A 185 -26.40 5.82 -3.72
CA LEU A 185 -25.01 5.56 -4.14
C LEU A 185 -24.67 6.32 -5.43
N ARG A 186 -25.55 6.27 -6.44
CA ARG A 186 -25.33 6.85 -7.76
C ARG A 186 -25.32 8.38 -7.75
N TYR A 187 -26.32 9.00 -7.12
CA TYR A 187 -26.59 10.43 -7.28
C TYR A 187 -26.20 11.29 -6.07
N HIS A 188 -26.09 10.69 -4.88
CA HIS A 188 -25.86 11.46 -3.65
C HIS A 188 -24.52 11.16 -2.98
N PHE A 189 -24.00 9.93 -3.08
CA PHE A 189 -22.81 9.49 -2.36
C PHE A 189 -21.63 9.09 -3.25
N LYS A 190 -21.62 9.50 -4.52
CA LYS A 190 -20.50 9.24 -5.44
C LYS A 190 -19.15 9.64 -4.84
N ARG A 191 -19.04 10.89 -4.36
CA ARG A 191 -17.78 11.39 -3.77
C ARG A 191 -17.37 10.56 -2.55
N ASP A 192 -18.31 10.28 -1.66
CA ASP A 192 -18.04 9.58 -0.40
C ASP A 192 -17.61 8.14 -0.66
N MET A 193 -18.21 7.47 -1.65
CA MET A 193 -17.81 6.12 -2.05
C MET A 193 -16.42 6.10 -2.68
N LEU A 194 -16.08 7.07 -3.53
CA LEU A 194 -14.74 7.18 -4.10
C LEU A 194 -13.68 7.45 -3.01
N GLN A 195 -13.99 8.29 -2.03
CA GLN A 195 -13.11 8.50 -0.86
C GLN A 195 -12.98 7.22 -0.01
N LEU A 196 -14.08 6.49 0.18
CA LEU A 196 -14.05 5.22 0.92
C LEU A 196 -13.22 4.13 0.19
N LEU A 197 -13.26 4.09 -1.15
CA LEU A 197 -12.40 3.24 -1.97
C LEU A 197 -10.93 3.60 -1.78
N ASP A 198 -10.57 4.89 -1.84
CA ASP A 198 -9.20 5.36 -1.63
C ASP A 198 -8.66 4.97 -0.24
N ILE A 199 -9.48 5.10 0.80
CA ILE A 199 -9.14 4.61 2.14
C ILE A 199 -8.90 3.10 2.13
N TYR A 200 -9.80 2.33 1.51
CA TYR A 200 -9.63 0.88 1.41
C TYR A 200 -8.36 0.49 0.64
N PHE A 201 -8.01 1.21 -0.42
CA PHE A 201 -6.77 0.97 -1.16
C PHE A 201 -5.54 1.17 -0.29
N GLN A 202 -5.52 2.20 0.56
CA GLN A 202 -4.43 2.36 1.53
C GLN A 202 -4.40 1.22 2.55
N LEU A 203 -5.56 0.76 3.03
CA LEU A 203 -5.65 -0.40 3.93
C LEU A 203 -5.16 -1.69 3.25
N ASP A 204 -5.49 -1.90 1.97
CA ASP A 204 -5.02 -3.03 1.16
C ASP A 204 -3.52 -2.97 0.90
N ALA A 205 -2.96 -1.77 0.69
CA ALA A 205 -1.51 -1.58 0.61
C ALA A 205 -0.81 -2.01 1.90
N TRP A 206 -1.31 -1.57 3.06
CA TRP A 206 -0.79 -2.00 4.36
C TRP A 206 -1.02 -3.49 4.62
N TYR A 207 -2.13 -4.06 4.17
CA TYR A 207 -2.38 -5.50 4.22
C TYR A 207 -1.34 -6.28 3.39
N GLY A 208 -1.07 -5.84 2.15
CA GLY A 208 -0.05 -6.43 1.30
C GLY A 208 1.34 -6.35 1.92
N MET A 209 1.68 -5.20 2.51
CA MET A 209 2.95 -5.04 3.24
C MET A 209 3.04 -6.00 4.44
N ALA A 210 2.00 -6.09 5.25
CA ALA A 210 1.93 -7.01 6.38
C ALA A 210 2.08 -8.47 5.92
N LEU A 211 1.39 -8.86 4.85
CA LEU A 211 1.50 -10.20 4.31
C LEU A 211 2.93 -10.49 3.82
N ALA A 212 3.59 -9.53 3.17
CA ALA A 212 4.97 -9.68 2.69
C ALA A 212 5.97 -9.81 3.84
N VAL A 213 5.75 -9.09 4.95
CA VAL A 213 6.53 -9.27 6.18
C VAL A 213 6.45 -10.71 6.67
N LYS A 214 5.26 -11.31 6.68
CA LYS A 214 5.08 -12.71 7.08
C LYS A 214 5.63 -13.70 6.07
N GLU A 215 5.40 -13.50 4.78
CA GLU A 215 5.79 -14.42 3.71
C GLU A 215 7.30 -14.53 3.56
N TYR A 216 8.01 -13.42 3.73
CA TYR A 216 9.46 -13.35 3.56
C TYR A 216 10.25 -13.28 4.87
N ASP A 217 9.60 -13.56 6.00
CA ASP A 217 10.17 -13.55 7.35
C ASP A 217 10.95 -12.27 7.70
N LEU A 218 10.37 -11.12 7.32
CA LEU A 218 10.99 -9.83 7.54
C LEU A 218 10.83 -9.39 9.00
N GLN A 219 11.83 -8.70 9.53
CA GLN A 219 11.82 -8.23 10.91
C GLN A 219 11.62 -6.72 10.97
N PHE A 220 10.83 -6.22 11.92
CA PHE A 220 10.64 -4.78 12.06
C PHE A 220 11.90 -4.13 12.64
N PRO A 221 12.52 -3.16 11.95
CA PRO A 221 13.71 -2.49 12.44
C PRO A 221 13.38 -1.52 13.57
N GLN A 222 14.34 -1.29 14.46
CA GLN A 222 14.22 -0.32 15.55
C GLN A 222 14.92 0.99 15.20
N PHE A 223 14.16 2.07 15.18
CA PHE A 223 14.74 3.42 15.03
C PHE A 223 15.24 3.93 16.37
N VAL A 224 16.54 4.26 16.45
CA VAL A 224 17.17 4.84 17.63
C VAL A 224 17.06 6.37 17.54
N PRO A 225 16.45 7.04 18.54
CA PRO A 225 16.35 8.49 18.54
C PRO A 225 17.71 9.13 18.85
N GLY A 226 18.00 10.23 18.17
CA GLY A 226 19.22 11.02 18.36
C GLY A 226 19.82 11.48 17.04
N ASP A 227 20.81 12.38 17.13
CA ASP A 227 21.49 12.95 15.97
C ASP A 227 22.70 12.11 15.50
N ALA A 228 23.07 11.09 16.29
CA ALA A 228 24.18 10.22 15.97
C ALA A 228 23.81 9.25 14.84
N PRO A 229 24.54 9.23 13.72
CA PRO A 229 24.29 8.25 12.66
C PRO A 229 24.57 6.84 13.18
N LEU A 230 23.63 5.93 12.92
CA LEU A 230 23.69 4.55 13.36
C LEU A 230 23.08 3.63 12.30
N LEU A 231 23.76 2.53 11.99
CA LEU A 231 23.23 1.43 11.20
C LEU A 231 23.85 0.12 11.65
N HIS A 232 23.13 -0.61 12.48
CA HIS A 232 23.52 -1.94 12.95
C HIS A 232 22.53 -2.96 12.38
N ALA A 233 23.01 -3.98 11.67
CA ALA A 233 22.16 -5.06 11.22
C ALA A 233 22.89 -6.40 11.31
N ASN A 234 22.16 -7.43 11.76
CA ASN A 234 22.65 -8.80 11.88
C ASN A 234 21.87 -9.71 10.93
N GLY A 235 22.58 -10.59 10.23
CA GLY A 235 21.99 -11.51 9.27
C GLY A 235 21.21 -10.80 8.16
N LEU A 236 21.65 -9.61 7.75
CA LEU A 236 21.08 -8.82 6.65
C LEU A 236 21.21 -9.58 5.33
N TYR A 237 20.17 -9.60 4.51
CA TYR A 237 20.21 -10.24 3.20
C TYR A 237 19.48 -9.44 2.12
N HIS A 238 19.72 -9.79 0.86
CA HIS A 238 19.01 -9.19 -0.26
C HIS A 238 17.81 -10.05 -0.67
N LEU A 239 16.61 -9.50 -0.58
CA LEU A 239 15.34 -10.21 -0.78
C LEU A 239 15.17 -10.83 -2.18
N LEU A 240 15.77 -10.23 -3.21
CA LEU A 240 15.73 -10.75 -4.59
C LEU A 240 16.62 -11.98 -4.82
N LEU A 241 17.50 -12.35 -3.88
CA LEU A 241 18.33 -13.55 -4.04
C LEU A 241 17.52 -14.82 -3.73
N PRO A 242 17.65 -15.88 -4.54
CA PRO A 242 16.98 -17.16 -4.26
C PRO A 242 17.59 -17.91 -3.07
N GLN A 243 18.90 -17.78 -2.84
CA GLN A 243 19.60 -18.35 -1.69
C GLN A 243 20.50 -17.27 -1.07
N PRO A 244 19.94 -16.39 -0.22
CA PRO A 244 20.70 -15.33 0.41
C PRO A 244 21.69 -15.86 1.45
N VAL A 245 22.84 -15.20 1.54
CA VAL A 245 23.77 -15.31 2.68
C VAL A 245 23.62 -14.05 3.52
N GLY A 246 23.50 -14.23 4.84
CA GLY A 246 23.37 -13.14 5.79
C GLY A 246 24.69 -12.38 5.98
N TYR A 247 24.60 -11.06 6.13
CA TYR A 247 25.71 -10.15 6.40
C TYR A 247 25.48 -9.44 7.73
N ASP A 248 26.55 -9.24 8.49
CA ASP A 248 26.52 -8.36 9.66
C ASP A 248 27.20 -7.05 9.31
N ILE A 249 26.62 -5.93 9.75
CA ILE A 249 27.16 -4.59 9.52
C ILE A 249 26.93 -3.71 10.75
N VAL A 250 27.97 -2.94 11.08
CA VAL A 250 27.96 -1.92 12.12
C VAL A 250 28.56 -0.66 11.51
N LEU A 251 27.74 0.37 11.32
CA LEU A 251 28.20 1.72 11.01
C LEU A 251 27.71 2.66 12.12
N ASP A 252 28.64 3.35 12.75
CA ASP A 252 28.40 4.33 13.82
C ASP A 252 29.32 5.55 13.65
N GLN A 253 29.31 6.48 14.60
CA GLN A 253 30.17 7.67 14.54
C GLN A 253 31.68 7.39 14.46
N THR A 254 32.12 6.22 14.94
CA THR A 254 33.53 5.80 14.93
C THR A 254 33.87 5.01 13.67
N CYS A 255 32.91 4.28 13.13
CA CYS A 255 33.04 3.40 11.96
C CYS A 255 31.99 3.77 10.89
N ASN A 256 32.01 5.01 10.41
CA ASN A 256 31.03 5.52 9.43
C ASN A 256 31.44 5.34 7.96
N PHE A 257 32.58 4.68 7.72
CA PHE A 257 33.12 4.47 6.38
C PHE A 257 33.64 3.04 6.23
N LEU A 258 33.25 2.36 5.14
CA LEU A 258 33.59 0.97 4.89
C LEU A 258 34.34 0.80 3.57
N PHE A 259 35.56 0.25 3.64
CA PHE A 259 36.31 -0.18 2.46
C PHE A 259 35.99 -1.64 2.12
N LEU A 260 35.18 -1.86 1.08
CA LEU A 260 34.84 -3.18 0.58
C LEU A 260 35.82 -3.61 -0.52
N THR A 261 36.66 -4.61 -0.23
CA THR A 261 37.60 -5.20 -1.19
C THR A 261 37.30 -6.68 -1.41
N GLY A 262 37.86 -7.26 -2.48
CA GLY A 262 37.68 -8.68 -2.81
C GLY A 262 37.45 -8.90 -4.30
N ALA A 263 37.44 -10.17 -4.72
CA ALA A 263 37.27 -10.55 -6.12
C ALA A 263 35.96 -10.02 -6.72
N ASN A 264 35.94 -9.80 -8.04
CA ASN A 264 34.69 -9.56 -8.76
C ASN A 264 33.77 -10.76 -8.56
N MET A 265 32.45 -10.51 -8.49
CA MET A 265 31.42 -11.52 -8.21
C MET A 265 31.42 -12.10 -6.78
N ALA A 266 32.28 -11.61 -5.87
CA ALA A 266 32.25 -11.99 -4.45
C ALA A 266 31.06 -11.42 -3.64
N GLY A 267 30.05 -10.84 -4.30
CA GLY A 267 28.85 -10.30 -3.64
C GLY A 267 28.94 -8.86 -3.12
N LYS A 268 30.02 -8.12 -3.42
CA LYS A 268 30.22 -6.73 -2.94
C LYS A 268 29.03 -5.81 -3.30
N SER A 269 28.63 -5.77 -4.58
CA SER A 269 27.50 -4.94 -5.01
C SER A 269 26.18 -5.42 -4.42
N THR A 270 26.03 -6.73 -4.24
CA THR A 270 24.86 -7.34 -3.60
C THR A 270 24.71 -6.91 -2.15
N PHE A 271 25.83 -6.85 -1.40
CA PHE A 271 25.86 -6.33 -0.05
C PHE A 271 25.43 -4.85 0.01
N ILE A 272 26.00 -3.99 -0.83
CA ILE A 272 25.64 -2.56 -0.86
C ILE A 272 24.14 -2.39 -1.17
N LYS A 273 23.61 -3.14 -2.15
CA LYS A 273 22.18 -3.13 -2.46
C LYS A 273 21.33 -3.64 -1.31
N ALA A 274 21.77 -4.67 -0.57
CA ALA A 274 21.03 -5.22 0.57
C ALA A 274 20.89 -4.18 1.69
N VAL A 275 21.98 -3.47 1.97
CA VAL A 275 22.01 -2.38 2.97
C VAL A 275 21.06 -1.26 2.55
N GLY A 276 21.22 -0.71 1.34
CA GLY A 276 20.40 0.39 0.85
C GLY A 276 18.91 0.04 0.77
N ALA A 277 18.57 -1.15 0.26
CA ALA A 277 17.20 -1.63 0.20
C ALA A 277 16.57 -1.78 1.59
N SER A 278 17.34 -2.28 2.57
CA SER A 278 16.82 -2.46 3.93
C SER A 278 16.59 -1.13 4.64
N VAL A 279 17.48 -0.15 4.47
CA VAL A 279 17.25 1.22 4.97
C VAL A 279 16.01 1.82 4.31
N PHE A 280 15.84 1.66 2.99
CA PHE A 280 14.65 2.12 2.30
C PHE A 280 13.36 1.48 2.84
N LEU A 281 13.34 0.15 3.02
CA LEU A 281 12.19 -0.57 3.56
C LEU A 281 11.86 -0.13 5.00
N ALA A 282 12.89 0.14 5.81
CA ALA A 282 12.71 0.70 7.15
C ALA A 282 11.99 2.07 7.10
N HIS A 283 12.35 2.93 6.15
CA HIS A 283 11.77 4.28 6.00
C HIS A 283 10.36 4.31 5.41
N ILE A 284 9.88 3.24 4.80
CA ILE A 284 8.44 3.10 4.47
C ILE A 284 7.64 2.42 5.61
N GLY A 285 8.28 2.14 6.76
CA GLY A 285 7.65 1.51 7.91
C GLY A 285 7.43 0.01 7.78
N MET A 286 8.11 -0.65 6.85
CA MET A 286 8.01 -2.08 6.60
C MET A 286 9.01 -2.89 7.45
N GLY A 287 8.83 -4.21 7.49
CA GLY A 287 9.89 -5.11 7.93
C GLY A 287 11.04 -5.15 6.92
N VAL A 288 12.24 -5.47 7.42
CA VAL A 288 13.48 -5.53 6.63
C VAL A 288 14.01 -6.97 6.55
N PRO A 289 14.76 -7.32 5.49
CA PRO A 289 15.39 -8.63 5.33
C PRO A 289 16.66 -8.73 6.20
N ALA A 290 16.49 -8.84 7.51
CA ALA A 290 17.55 -9.03 8.49
C ALA A 290 17.01 -9.80 9.70
N GLN A 291 17.89 -10.43 10.49
CA GLN A 291 17.48 -11.01 11.77
C GLN A 291 17.18 -9.91 12.80
N GLN A 292 18.01 -8.86 12.80
CA GLN A 292 17.85 -7.68 13.63
C GLN A 292 18.42 -6.47 12.90
N MET A 293 17.78 -5.32 13.06
CA MET A 293 18.28 -4.06 12.49
C MET A 293 17.92 -2.89 13.42
N GLN A 294 18.92 -2.07 13.73
CA GLN A 294 18.79 -0.80 14.43
C GLN A 294 19.39 0.30 13.57
N LEU A 295 18.71 1.43 13.48
CA LEU A 295 19.18 2.54 12.66
C LEU A 295 18.75 3.89 13.20
N SER A 296 19.53 4.93 12.92
CA SER A 296 19.09 6.31 13.08
C SER A 296 18.14 6.68 11.93
N LEU A 297 17.47 7.82 12.06
CA LEU A 297 16.73 8.40 10.94
C LEU A 297 17.73 8.90 9.88
N PHE A 298 17.57 8.46 8.63
CA PHE A 298 18.34 8.97 7.49
C PHE A 298 17.56 10.03 6.71
N ASP A 299 18.21 11.13 6.37
CA ASP A 299 17.62 12.19 5.54
C ASP A 299 17.47 11.77 4.09
N GLY A 300 18.41 11.00 3.56
CA GLY A 300 18.40 10.51 2.18
C GLY A 300 19.29 9.29 1.95
N ILE A 301 19.10 8.65 0.80
CA ILE A 301 19.98 7.58 0.30
C ILE A 301 20.44 7.98 -1.10
N LEU A 302 21.75 7.92 -1.31
CA LEU A 302 22.41 8.14 -2.59
C LEU A 302 23.31 6.95 -2.88
N SER A 303 23.25 6.40 -4.09
CA SER A 303 24.13 5.32 -4.53
C SER A 303 24.72 5.63 -5.89
N ASN A 304 25.94 5.15 -6.16
CA ASN A 304 26.51 5.16 -7.50
C ASN A 304 27.07 3.77 -7.83
N ILE A 305 26.16 2.83 -8.13
CA ILE A 305 26.51 1.41 -8.30
C ILE A 305 26.62 1.05 -9.79
N ASN A 306 25.59 1.37 -10.58
CA ASN A 306 25.57 1.13 -12.01
C ASN A 306 25.56 2.47 -12.74
N VAL A 307 26.70 2.88 -13.28
CA VAL A 307 26.73 4.00 -14.23
C VAL A 307 26.39 3.43 -15.62
N ALA A 308 25.16 3.67 -16.08
CA ALA A 308 24.78 3.34 -17.44
C ALA A 308 25.07 4.52 -18.38
N ASP A 309 25.59 4.24 -19.58
CA ASP A 309 25.87 5.25 -20.60
C ASP A 309 24.58 5.95 -21.06
N ASN A 310 24.59 7.28 -21.13
CA ASN A 310 23.50 8.03 -21.76
C ASN A 310 23.86 8.39 -23.21
N LEU A 311 23.77 7.38 -24.09
CA LEU A 311 24.10 7.51 -25.52
C LEU A 311 23.32 8.64 -26.22
N VAL A 312 22.12 8.95 -25.75
CA VAL A 312 21.24 9.98 -26.33
C VAL A 312 21.74 11.40 -26.06
N LYS A 313 22.45 11.63 -24.95
CA LYS A 313 22.98 12.96 -24.59
C LYS A 313 24.41 13.22 -25.05
N GLY A 314 25.11 12.20 -25.56
CA GLY A 314 26.52 12.34 -25.96
C GLY A 314 27.48 12.61 -24.78
N GLU A 315 27.01 12.43 -23.54
CA GLU A 315 27.80 12.61 -22.33
C GLU A 315 28.63 11.35 -22.07
N SER A 316 29.93 11.50 -21.83
CA SER A 316 30.80 10.37 -21.51
C SER A 316 30.49 9.82 -20.10
N TYR A 317 30.65 8.51 -19.91
CA TYR A 317 30.58 7.82 -18.63
C TYR A 317 31.27 8.62 -17.49
N PHE A 318 32.50 9.08 -17.75
CA PHE A 318 33.30 9.82 -16.79
C PHE A 318 32.72 11.21 -16.46
N TYR A 319 32.16 11.93 -17.45
CA TYR A 319 31.55 13.23 -17.18
C TYR A 319 30.32 13.10 -16.29
N ASN A 320 29.48 12.09 -16.52
CA ASN A 320 28.31 11.81 -15.68
C ASN A 320 28.72 11.42 -14.26
N GLU A 321 29.78 10.62 -14.11
CA GLU A 321 30.30 10.24 -12.80
C GLU A 321 30.84 11.46 -12.02
N VAL A 322 31.59 12.35 -12.69
CA VAL A 322 32.10 13.60 -12.08
C VAL A 322 30.99 14.58 -11.73
N GLN A 323 29.99 14.78 -12.60
CA GLN A 323 28.84 15.63 -12.29
C GLN A 323 28.06 15.09 -11.09
N ARG A 324 27.96 13.76 -10.96
CA ARG A 324 27.25 13.12 -9.87
C ARG A 324 27.97 13.24 -8.53
N ILE A 325 29.28 13.04 -8.52
CA ILE A 325 30.11 13.32 -7.32
C ILE A 325 29.91 14.78 -6.92
N LYS A 326 29.92 15.71 -7.88
CA LYS A 326 29.69 17.13 -7.62
C LYS A 326 28.29 17.43 -7.05
N SER A 327 27.25 16.71 -7.46
CA SER A 327 25.90 16.87 -6.90
C SER A 327 25.68 16.20 -5.54
N THR A 328 26.60 15.33 -5.12
CA THR A 328 26.54 14.60 -3.84
C THR A 328 27.23 15.37 -2.71
N VAL A 329 28.05 16.37 -3.04
CA VAL A 329 28.86 17.18 -2.09
C VAL A 329 28.26 18.55 -1.87
#